data_AF-A0A354EI83-F1
#
_entry.id   AF-A0A354EI83-F1
#
_cell.length_a   1.000
_cell.length_b   1.000
_cell.length_c   1.000
_cell.angle_alpha   90.00
_cell.angle_beta   90.00
_cell.angle_gamma   90.00
#
_symmetry.space_group_name_H-M   'P 1'
#
loop_
_entity.id
_entity.type
_entity.pdbx_description
1 polymer ?
#
loop_
_entity_poly.entity_id
_entity_poly.type
_entity_poly.pdbx_seq_one_letter_code
_entity_poly.pdbx_strand_id
1 'polypeptide(L)'
;MATSSIFLAEGTLATSAIMAVDAVSNEGNDNNRKKIAQKFFCAYRGPSMHPTLATQDLLEIVPYTDAHRPEPGDVILCTAPIAYRYVIHRIITSSPAGFRTRGDNSNSDDPWLLTEREIIGRVVAAYRQTGRRPVHGGTAGRLLAAHCSLRRRSLSVLIVLLRPLSRVIRHGILKARLPLQGCRFQLYSFGNRDRTDYRLMAGRKIIGVFDHTTRRWRIRLPYRLFFDESSLPLPDKIAEQAR
;
A
#
# COMPACT_ATOMS: atom_id res chain seq x y z
N MET A 1 -12.32 -6.47 -30.28
CA MET A 1 -11.89 -6.92 -28.94
C MET A 1 -10.94 -5.87 -28.40
N ALA A 2 -11.29 -5.17 -27.32
CA ALA A 2 -10.52 -4.04 -26.81
C ALA A 2 -9.29 -4.54 -26.03
N THR A 3 -8.10 -4.27 -26.56
CA THR A 3 -6.82 -4.54 -25.92
C THR A 3 -6.66 -3.60 -24.72
N SER A 4 -6.71 -4.13 -23.50
CA SER A 4 -6.40 -3.38 -22.29
C SER A 4 -4.93 -3.58 -21.92
N SER A 5 -4.15 -2.50 -21.93
CA SER A 5 -2.73 -2.51 -21.54
C SER A 5 -2.58 -2.51 -20.01
N ILE A 6 -1.68 -3.35 -19.48
CA ILE A 6 -1.37 -3.46 -18.05
C ILE A 6 0.03 -2.88 -17.80
N PHE A 7 0.15 -1.95 -16.85
CA PHE A 7 1.43 -1.31 -16.48
C PHE A 7 1.78 -1.51 -15.00
N LEU A 8 3.07 -1.45 -14.64
CA LEU A 8 3.57 -1.51 -13.26
C LEU A 8 3.91 -0.10 -12.76
N ALA A 9 3.30 0.32 -11.64
CA ALA A 9 3.44 1.70 -11.18
C ALA A 9 4.57 1.96 -10.16
N GLU A 10 5.22 0.96 -9.55
CA GLU A 10 6.35 1.26 -8.65
C GLU A 10 7.57 0.38 -8.92
N GLY A 11 8.39 0.86 -9.85
CA GLY A 11 9.70 0.32 -10.20
C GLY A 11 10.26 1.08 -11.41
N THR A 12 11.57 1.22 -11.51
CA THR A 12 12.25 1.71 -12.70
C THR A 12 11.94 0.74 -13.84
N LEU A 13 11.23 1.17 -14.88
CA LEU A 13 11.01 0.36 -16.08
C LEU A 13 11.63 1.04 -17.29
N ALA A 14 12.32 0.19 -18.05
CA ALA A 14 12.96 0.49 -19.31
C ALA A 14 12.01 1.21 -20.27
N THR A 15 12.56 2.27 -20.87
CA THR A 15 12.01 3.23 -21.83
C THR A 15 11.34 2.63 -23.07
N SER A 16 11.33 1.31 -23.26
CA SER A 16 10.96 0.66 -24.52
C SER A 16 9.46 0.35 -24.70
N ALA A 17 8.64 0.34 -23.64
CA ALA A 17 7.23 -0.05 -23.78
C ALA A 17 6.27 1.12 -24.12
N ILE A 18 6.70 2.37 -23.94
CA ILE A 18 5.83 3.55 -24.13
C ILE A 18 5.93 4.11 -25.55
N MET A 19 7.09 4.00 -26.21
CA MET A 19 7.27 4.52 -27.59
C MET A 19 6.45 3.78 -28.66
N ALA A 20 5.94 2.57 -28.36
CA ALA A 20 5.14 1.80 -29.32
C ALA A 20 3.70 2.32 -29.49
N VAL A 21 3.21 3.20 -28.60
CA VAL A 21 1.85 3.76 -28.70
C VAL A 21 1.83 5.07 -29.50
N ASP A 22 2.95 5.80 -29.53
CA ASP A 22 3.04 7.10 -30.22
C ASP A 22 3.34 6.99 -31.72
N ALA A 23 3.74 5.81 -32.23
CA ALA A 23 4.15 5.64 -33.63
C ALA A 23 3.01 5.25 -34.61
N VAL A 24 1.76 5.10 -34.15
CA VAL A 24 0.62 4.63 -34.99
C VAL A 24 -0.46 5.69 -35.24
N SER A 25 -0.25 6.95 -34.83
CA SER A 25 -1.22 8.01 -35.10
C SER A 25 -0.59 9.18 -35.85
N ASN A 26 -0.25 8.96 -37.12
CA ASN A 26 -0.07 10.02 -38.08
C ASN A 26 -0.86 9.68 -39.35
N GLU A 27 -2.15 10.03 -39.35
CA GLU A 27 -2.91 10.54 -40.50
C GLU A 27 -4.38 10.78 -40.08
N GLY A 28 -4.93 11.89 -40.57
CA GLY A 28 -5.91 12.72 -39.87
C GLY A 28 -7.31 12.15 -39.65
N ASN A 29 -7.94 12.62 -38.58
CA ASN A 29 -9.39 12.88 -38.49
C ASN A 29 -9.71 13.63 -37.18
N ASP A 30 -9.77 14.97 -37.22
CA ASP A 30 -10.06 15.85 -36.07
C ASP A 30 -11.49 15.70 -35.49
N ASN A 31 -12.37 14.92 -36.11
CA ASN A 31 -13.76 14.75 -35.68
C ASN A 31 -14.00 13.59 -34.69
N ASN A 32 -12.96 12.85 -34.29
CA ASN A 32 -13.06 11.70 -33.38
C ASN A 32 -12.51 11.98 -31.96
N ARG A 33 -12.36 13.26 -31.59
CA ARG A 33 -11.86 13.69 -30.27
C ARG A 33 -12.87 13.50 -29.13
N LYS A 34 -14.07 12.97 -29.39
CA LYS A 34 -14.84 12.16 -28.43
C LYS A 34 -14.21 10.76 -28.31
N LYS A 35 -12.89 10.71 -28.12
CA LYS A 35 -12.16 9.48 -27.87
C LYS A 35 -12.59 9.05 -26.47
N ILE A 36 -13.42 8.02 -26.40
CA ILE A 36 -13.82 7.35 -25.16
C ILE A 36 -12.58 7.29 -24.28
N ALA A 37 -12.60 7.95 -23.12
CA ALA A 37 -11.53 7.88 -22.15
C ALA A 37 -11.44 6.43 -21.68
N GLN A 38 -10.66 5.64 -22.42
CA GLN A 38 -10.64 4.21 -22.25
C GLN A 38 -9.98 3.95 -20.91
N LYS A 39 -10.73 3.28 -20.04
CA LYS A 39 -10.21 2.86 -18.75
C LYS A 39 -9.06 1.89 -18.98
N PHE A 40 -8.04 1.97 -18.14
CA PHE A 40 -6.89 1.07 -18.19
C PHE A 40 -6.58 0.54 -16.80
N PHE A 41 -5.72 -0.48 -16.77
CA PHE A 41 -5.40 -1.18 -15.53
C PHE A 41 -3.92 -1.09 -15.19
N CYS A 42 -3.64 -0.99 -13.90
CA CYS A 42 -2.27 -0.91 -13.39
C CYS A 42 -2.12 -1.76 -12.15
N ALA A 43 -1.08 -2.59 -12.09
CA ALA A 43 -0.77 -3.34 -10.88
C ALA A 43 -0.02 -2.46 -9.89
N TYR A 44 -0.59 -2.31 -8.69
CA TYR A 44 -0.02 -1.51 -7.62
C TYR A 44 1.10 -2.26 -6.91
N ARG A 45 2.19 -1.54 -6.64
CA ARG A 45 3.33 -2.03 -5.88
C ARG A 45 3.71 -0.99 -4.84
N GLY A 46 4.10 -1.46 -3.66
CA GLY A 46 4.57 -0.60 -2.58
C GLY A 46 3.59 -0.47 -1.41
N PRO A 47 4.07 0.04 -0.26
CA PRO A 47 3.25 0.27 0.92
C PRO A 47 2.74 1.72 1.03
N SER A 48 3.05 2.58 0.06
CA SER A 48 2.84 4.04 0.10
C SER A 48 1.38 4.44 0.30
N MET A 49 0.45 3.64 -0.19
CA MET A 49 -1.00 3.87 -0.12
C MET A 49 -1.72 2.97 0.89
N HIS A 50 -0.99 2.24 1.72
CA HIS A 50 -1.61 1.43 2.78
C HIS A 50 -2.28 2.34 3.83
N PRO A 51 -3.54 2.07 4.26
CA PRO A 51 -4.32 0.85 4.05
C PRO A 51 -5.29 0.89 2.85
N THR A 52 -5.38 2.01 2.14
CA THR A 52 -6.30 2.19 1.01
C THR A 52 -6.03 1.19 -0.10
N LEU A 53 -4.76 1.01 -0.46
CA LEU A 53 -4.30 0.01 -1.41
C LEU A 53 -3.31 -0.95 -0.73
N ALA A 54 -3.22 -2.18 -1.24
CA ALA A 54 -2.17 -3.13 -0.87
C ALA A 54 -1.41 -3.58 -2.10
N THR A 55 -0.13 -3.92 -1.91
CA THR A 55 0.71 -4.52 -2.95
C THR A 55 -0.04 -5.65 -3.66
N GLN A 56 0.07 -5.68 -5.00
CA GLN A 56 -0.62 -6.61 -5.91
C GLN A 56 -2.10 -6.31 -6.15
N ASP A 57 -2.66 -5.22 -5.61
CA ASP A 57 -3.97 -4.74 -6.05
C ASP A 57 -3.90 -4.36 -7.55
N LEU A 58 -4.88 -4.80 -8.34
CA LEU A 58 -5.05 -4.34 -9.72
C LEU A 58 -5.96 -3.12 -9.71
N LEU A 59 -5.49 -1.99 -10.22
CA LEU A 59 -6.20 -0.72 -10.17
C LEU A 59 -6.94 -0.45 -11.48
N GLU A 60 -8.19 0.00 -11.37
CA GLU A 60 -8.95 0.55 -12.49
C GLU A 60 -8.73 2.06 -12.52
N ILE A 61 -8.18 2.55 -13.62
CA ILE A 61 -7.81 3.95 -13.80
C ILE A 61 -8.63 4.55 -14.94
N VAL A 62 -9.20 5.73 -14.69
CA VAL A 62 -9.97 6.50 -15.66
C VAL A 62 -9.23 7.82 -15.91
N PRO A 63 -8.87 8.14 -17.16
CA PRO A 63 -8.32 9.45 -17.50
C PRO A 63 -9.27 10.57 -17.09
N TYR A 64 -8.72 11.70 -16.66
CA TYR A 64 -9.54 12.90 -16.44
C TYR A 64 -10.06 13.43 -17.78
N THR A 65 -11.21 14.11 -17.72
CA THR A 65 -11.89 14.71 -18.88
C THR A 65 -12.32 16.13 -18.52
N ASP A 66 -12.82 16.90 -19.48
CA ASP A 66 -13.28 18.26 -19.19
C ASP A 66 -14.43 18.33 -18.16
N ALA A 67 -15.21 17.25 -18.05
CA ALA A 67 -16.28 17.15 -17.06
C ALA A 67 -15.79 16.80 -15.64
N HIS A 68 -14.58 16.24 -15.51
CA HIS A 68 -14.04 15.79 -14.22
C HIS A 68 -12.58 16.21 -14.16
N ARG A 69 -12.31 17.30 -13.42
CA ARG A 69 -10.96 17.80 -13.15
C ARG A 69 -10.37 17.09 -11.92
N PRO A 70 -9.04 17.04 -11.78
CA PRO A 70 -8.40 16.53 -10.57
C PRO A 70 -8.76 17.38 -9.35
N GLU A 71 -9.17 16.72 -8.26
CA GLU A 71 -9.59 17.40 -7.03
C GLU A 71 -8.89 16.86 -5.77
N PRO A 72 -8.76 17.68 -4.71
CA PRO A 72 -8.27 17.21 -3.42
C PRO A 72 -9.08 16.04 -2.88
N GLY A 73 -8.39 14.96 -2.55
CA GLY A 73 -8.95 13.70 -2.11
C GLY A 73 -8.91 12.60 -3.17
N ASP A 74 -8.70 12.91 -4.44
CA ASP A 74 -8.59 11.91 -5.49
C ASP A 74 -7.28 11.12 -5.39
N VAL A 75 -7.35 9.81 -5.61
CA VAL A 75 -6.17 8.96 -5.78
C VAL A 75 -5.84 8.93 -7.26
N ILE A 76 -4.63 9.35 -7.62
CA ILE A 76 -4.22 9.50 -9.00
C ILE A 76 -3.02 8.63 -9.32
N LEU A 77 -2.93 8.22 -10.59
CA LEU A 77 -1.68 7.78 -11.20
C LEU A 77 -1.03 9.00 -11.85
N CYS A 78 0.20 9.29 -11.48
CA CYS A 78 0.98 10.39 -12.04
C CYS A 78 2.41 9.98 -12.35
N THR A 79 3.08 10.79 -13.16
CA THR A 79 4.52 10.69 -13.39
C THR A 79 5.24 11.63 -12.43
N ALA A 80 6.06 11.10 -11.52
CA ALA A 80 6.86 11.92 -10.62
C ALA A 80 7.92 12.70 -11.44
N PRO A 81 7.93 14.05 -11.40
CA PRO A 81 8.72 14.85 -12.34
C PRO A 81 10.23 14.62 -12.23
N ILE A 82 10.72 14.41 -11.01
CA ILE A 82 12.14 14.27 -10.71
C ILE A 82 12.61 12.82 -10.88
N ALA A 83 11.74 11.85 -10.57
CA ALA A 83 12.08 10.44 -10.53
C ALA A 83 11.73 9.68 -11.82
N TYR A 84 11.04 10.33 -12.77
CA TYR A 84 10.54 9.76 -14.02
C TYR A 84 9.88 8.38 -13.84
N ARG A 85 9.19 8.21 -12.72
CA ARG A 85 8.51 6.97 -12.36
C ARG A 85 7.04 7.25 -12.17
N TYR A 86 6.24 6.24 -12.47
CA TYR A 86 4.85 6.28 -12.07
C TYR A 86 4.74 6.26 -10.54
N VAL A 87 3.76 6.99 -10.02
CA VAL A 87 3.45 7.05 -8.59
C VAL A 87 1.94 7.10 -8.44
N ILE A 88 1.42 6.38 -7.44
CA ILE A 88 0.00 6.41 -7.11
C ILE A 88 -0.16 7.03 -5.74
N HIS A 89 -0.60 8.27 -5.68
CA HIS A 89 -0.78 9.01 -4.43
C HIS A 89 -2.09 9.80 -4.43
N ARG A 90 -2.48 10.29 -3.25
CA ARG A 90 -3.70 11.10 -3.09
C ARG A 90 -3.38 12.58 -3.21
N ILE A 91 -4.20 13.33 -3.95
CA ILE A 91 -4.13 14.79 -3.97
C ILE A 91 -4.55 15.32 -2.60
N ILE A 92 -3.67 16.09 -1.95
CA ILE A 92 -3.94 16.69 -0.64
C ILE A 92 -4.42 18.13 -0.80
N THR A 93 -3.77 18.90 -1.68
CA THR A 93 -4.16 20.27 -1.98
C THR A 93 -4.06 20.54 -3.47
N SER A 94 -4.90 21.46 -3.93
CA SER A 94 -4.89 22.05 -5.27
C SER A 94 -4.65 23.55 -5.14
N SER A 95 -3.78 24.09 -5.98
CA SER A 95 -3.44 25.50 -6.05
C SER A 95 -3.26 25.91 -7.52
N PRO A 96 -3.24 27.21 -7.85
CA PRO A 96 -2.94 27.65 -9.21
C PRO A 96 -1.58 27.16 -9.74
N ALA A 97 -0.61 26.93 -8.84
CA ALA A 97 0.70 26.41 -9.20
C ALA A 97 0.70 24.88 -9.48
N GLY A 98 -0.34 24.16 -9.06
CA GLY A 98 -0.47 22.71 -9.23
C GLY A 98 -1.02 21.98 -8.01
N PHE A 99 -0.83 20.66 -8.01
CA PHE A 99 -1.36 19.70 -7.04
C PHE A 99 -0.26 19.13 -6.17
N ARG A 100 -0.45 19.15 -4.85
CA ARG A 100 0.40 18.39 -3.92
C ARG A 100 -0.21 17.03 -3.67
N THR A 101 0.63 16.00 -3.74
CA THR A 101 0.24 14.63 -3.48
C THR A 101 0.90 14.08 -2.23
N ARG A 102 0.29 13.05 -1.65
CA ARG A 102 0.87 12.28 -0.55
C ARG A 102 0.36 10.85 -0.58
N GLY A 103 1.24 9.90 -0.31
CA GLY A 103 0.84 8.52 -0.03
C GLY A 103 0.03 8.41 1.25
N ASP A 104 -1.07 7.64 1.25
CA ASP A 104 -1.88 7.45 2.45
C ASP A 104 -1.09 6.83 3.62
N ASN A 105 0.09 6.24 3.39
CA ASN A 105 1.01 5.72 4.41
C ASN A 105 2.27 6.58 4.62
N SER A 106 2.36 7.73 3.96
CA SER A 106 3.49 8.65 4.07
C SER A 106 3.25 9.69 5.16
N ASN A 107 4.30 10.08 5.88
CA ASN A 107 4.24 11.08 6.95
C ASN A 107 4.39 12.52 6.45
N SER A 108 4.85 12.69 5.22
CA SER A 108 5.10 13.98 4.57
C SER A 108 4.47 13.99 3.20
N ASP A 109 4.10 15.17 2.72
CA ASP A 109 3.70 15.38 1.35
C ASP A 109 4.89 15.12 0.40
N ASP A 110 4.59 14.82 -0.85
CA ASP A 110 5.63 14.64 -1.86
C ASP A 110 6.37 15.97 -2.09
N PRO A 111 7.69 15.94 -2.34
CA PRO A 111 8.49 17.15 -2.47
C PRO A 111 8.25 17.90 -3.78
N TRP A 112 7.56 17.29 -4.76
CA TRP A 112 7.22 17.89 -6.04
C TRP A 112 5.79 18.42 -6.07
N LEU A 113 5.55 19.35 -6.99
CA LEU A 113 4.24 19.88 -7.31
C LEU A 113 3.85 19.37 -8.70
N LEU A 114 2.68 18.74 -8.81
CA LEU A 114 2.21 18.17 -10.06
C LEU A 114 1.36 19.18 -10.84
N THR A 115 1.56 19.24 -12.14
CA THR A 115 0.68 19.90 -13.09
C THR A 115 -0.33 18.90 -13.66
N GLU A 116 -1.39 19.37 -14.31
CA GLU A 116 -2.39 18.49 -14.93
C GLU A 116 -1.78 17.53 -15.96
N ARG A 117 -0.69 17.93 -16.64
CA ARG A 117 0.00 17.13 -17.66
C ARG A 117 0.69 15.89 -17.09
N GLU A 118 1.07 15.94 -15.82
CA GLU A 118 1.75 14.83 -15.14
C GLU A 118 0.76 13.84 -14.54
N ILE A 119 -0.54 14.17 -14.56
CA ILE A 119 -1.62 13.32 -14.05
C ILE A 119 -2.18 12.49 -15.20
N ILE A 120 -2.04 11.18 -15.10
CA ILE A 120 -2.47 10.23 -16.14
C ILE A 120 -3.95 9.90 -15.97
N GLY A 121 -4.41 9.77 -14.73
CA GLY A 121 -5.81 9.50 -14.45
C GLY A 121 -6.09 9.24 -12.99
N ARG A 122 -7.38 9.05 -12.69
CA ARG A 122 -7.91 8.76 -11.37
C ARG A 122 -8.08 7.28 -11.16
N VAL A 123 -7.61 6.78 -10.03
CA VAL A 123 -7.91 5.43 -9.55
C VAL A 123 -9.33 5.40 -9.00
N VAL A 124 -10.22 4.68 -9.66
CA VAL A 124 -11.64 4.58 -9.28
C VAL A 124 -11.97 3.30 -8.53
N ALA A 125 -11.17 2.25 -8.71
CA ALA A 125 -11.32 0.99 -7.99
C ALA A 125 -10.00 0.22 -7.89
N ALA A 126 -9.97 -0.68 -6.92
CA ALA A 126 -8.90 -1.65 -6.72
C ALA A 126 -9.51 -3.06 -6.63
N TYR A 127 -8.89 -4.02 -7.31
CA TYR A 127 -9.25 -5.42 -7.27
C TYR A 127 -8.23 -6.18 -6.42
N ARG A 128 -8.74 -6.91 -5.42
CA ARG A 128 -7.98 -7.85 -4.60
C ARG A 128 -8.63 -9.22 -4.72
N GLN A 129 -8.03 -10.26 -4.15
CA GLN A 129 -8.62 -11.60 -4.03
C GLN A 129 -10.07 -11.60 -3.53
N THR A 130 -10.48 -10.61 -2.72
CA THR A 130 -11.86 -10.47 -2.20
C THR A 130 -12.84 -9.79 -3.17
N GLY A 131 -12.40 -9.38 -4.36
CA GLY A 131 -13.20 -8.68 -5.36
C GLY A 131 -12.86 -7.19 -5.52
N ARG A 132 -13.72 -6.50 -6.29
CA ARG A 132 -13.60 -5.07 -6.62
C ARG A 132 -13.98 -4.19 -5.43
N ARG A 133 -13.19 -3.17 -5.15
CA ARG A 133 -13.44 -2.18 -4.09
C ARG A 133 -13.35 -0.76 -4.67
N PRO A 134 -14.36 0.10 -4.44
CA PRO A 134 -14.31 1.48 -4.91
C PRO A 134 -13.22 2.25 -4.16
N VAL A 135 -12.46 3.04 -4.91
CA VAL A 135 -11.49 3.99 -4.36
C VAL A 135 -12.14 5.36 -4.39
N HIS A 136 -12.51 5.85 -3.22
CA HIS A 136 -13.21 7.12 -3.09
C HIS A 136 -12.22 8.28 -3.24
N GLY A 137 -12.64 9.25 -4.06
CA GLY A 137 -12.00 10.55 -4.24
C GLY A 137 -12.70 11.65 -3.45
N GLY A 138 -12.31 12.90 -3.67
CA GLY A 138 -12.94 14.08 -3.08
C GLY A 138 -13.05 14.06 -1.54
N THR A 139 -14.16 14.58 -1.01
CA THR A 139 -14.45 14.66 0.44
C THR A 139 -14.45 13.29 1.14
N ALA A 140 -15.10 12.29 0.54
CA ALA A 140 -15.15 10.94 1.10
C ALA A 140 -13.76 10.30 1.17
N GLY A 141 -12.93 10.49 0.13
CA GLY A 141 -11.53 10.09 0.12
C GLY A 141 -10.71 10.76 1.23
N ARG A 142 -10.91 12.08 1.43
CA ARG A 142 -10.26 12.83 2.52
C ARG A 142 -10.66 12.33 3.91
N LEU A 143 -11.94 12.07 4.14
CA LEU A 143 -12.42 11.56 5.44
C LEU A 143 -11.86 10.17 5.73
N LEU A 144 -11.84 9.28 4.75
CA LEU A 144 -11.29 7.93 4.92
C LEU A 144 -9.79 7.97 5.20
N ALA A 145 -9.05 8.82 4.48
CA ALA A 145 -7.62 9.05 4.73
C ALA A 145 -7.37 9.65 6.12
N ALA A 146 -8.19 10.61 6.54
CA ALA A 146 -8.13 11.23 7.86
C ALA A 146 -8.42 10.21 8.98
N HIS A 147 -9.46 9.38 8.82
CA HIS A 147 -9.80 8.32 9.76
C HIS A 147 -8.65 7.31 9.90
N CYS A 148 -8.07 6.86 8.78
CA CYS A 148 -6.92 5.95 8.81
C CYS A 148 -5.70 6.58 9.49
N SER A 149 -5.46 7.87 9.26
CA SER A 149 -4.36 8.61 9.89
C SER A 149 -4.59 8.80 11.38
N LEU A 150 -5.81 9.16 11.80
CA LEU A 150 -6.18 9.31 13.21
C LEU A 150 -6.09 7.98 13.95
N ARG A 151 -6.58 6.89 13.35
CA ARG A 151 -6.46 5.54 13.91
C ARG A 151 -5.02 5.10 14.10
N ARG A 152 -4.11 5.44 13.19
CA ARG A 152 -2.67 5.16 13.35
C ARG A 152 -2.06 5.96 14.50
N ARG A 153 -2.37 7.26 14.57
CA ARG A 153 -1.90 8.13 15.66
C ARG A 153 -2.42 7.64 17.01
N SER A 154 -3.70 7.31 17.10
CA SER A 154 -4.31 6.80 18.33
C SER A 154 -3.75 5.45 18.74
N LEU A 155 -3.50 4.53 17.80
CA LEU A 155 -2.87 3.24 18.12
C LEU A 155 -1.45 3.44 18.68
N SER A 156 -0.65 4.33 18.09
CA SER A 156 0.69 4.65 18.60
C SER A 156 0.66 5.25 20.01
N VAL A 157 -0.25 6.19 20.27
CA VAL A 157 -0.45 6.77 21.60
C VAL A 157 -0.92 5.71 22.60
N LEU A 158 -1.90 4.89 22.21
CA LEU A 158 -2.41 3.78 23.02
C LEU A 158 -1.29 2.80 23.38
N ILE A 159 -0.41 2.48 22.44
CA ILE A 159 0.75 1.61 22.70
C ILE A 159 1.69 2.25 23.73
N VAL A 160 2.02 3.53 23.59
CA VAL A 160 2.88 4.24 24.56
C VAL A 160 2.23 4.25 25.95
N LEU A 161 0.93 4.50 26.02
CA LEU A 161 0.16 4.50 27.26
C LEU A 161 0.07 3.11 27.90
N LEU A 162 -0.05 2.05 27.08
CA LEU A 162 -0.12 0.66 27.55
C LEU A 162 1.26 0.06 27.86
N ARG A 163 2.39 0.74 27.54
CA ARG A 163 3.75 0.27 27.88
C ARG A 163 3.94 -0.02 29.38
N PRO A 164 3.64 0.89 30.32
CA PRO A 164 3.78 0.60 31.76
C PRO A 164 2.91 -0.59 32.18
N LEU A 165 1.67 -0.67 31.69
CA LEU A 165 0.78 -1.79 31.99
C LEU A 165 1.34 -3.12 31.46
N SER A 166 1.90 -3.12 30.24
CA SER A 166 2.56 -4.29 29.68
C SER A 166 3.79 -4.73 30.48
N ARG A 167 4.51 -3.80 31.12
CA ARG A 167 5.62 -4.14 32.04
C ARG A 167 5.10 -4.83 33.31
N VAL A 168 4.02 -4.33 33.90
CA VAL A 168 3.39 -4.96 35.08
C VAL A 168 2.87 -6.36 34.75
N ILE A 169 2.30 -6.55 33.56
CA ILE A 169 1.88 -7.88 33.06
C ILE A 169 3.07 -8.82 32.88
N ARG A 170 4.23 -8.33 32.40
CA ARG A 170 5.46 -9.13 32.28
C ARG A 170 6.00 -9.62 33.62
N HIS A 171 5.84 -8.84 34.69
CA HIS A 171 6.26 -9.22 36.05
C HIS A 171 5.29 -10.18 36.77
N GLY A 172 4.31 -10.76 36.06
CA GLY A 172 3.62 -11.98 36.50
C GLY A 172 2.31 -11.76 37.27
N ILE A 173 1.96 -10.54 37.65
CA ILE A 173 0.77 -10.26 38.49
C ILE A 173 -0.55 -10.47 37.71
N LEU A 174 -0.53 -10.33 36.38
CA LEU A 174 -1.74 -10.39 35.54
C LEU A 174 -1.72 -11.48 34.46
N LYS A 175 -0.72 -12.40 34.46
CA LYS A 175 -0.68 -13.53 33.51
C LYS A 175 -1.95 -14.39 33.56
N ALA A 176 -2.64 -14.42 34.70
CA ALA A 176 -3.85 -15.23 34.93
C ALA A 176 -5.15 -14.62 34.39
N ARG A 177 -5.19 -13.32 34.06
CA ARG A 177 -6.45 -12.63 33.70
C ARG A 177 -6.51 -12.06 32.28
N LEU A 178 -5.46 -12.24 31.48
CA LEU A 178 -5.48 -11.84 30.07
C LEU A 178 -6.06 -12.94 29.19
N PRO A 179 -6.99 -12.62 28.27
CA PRO A 179 -7.61 -13.60 27.35
C PRO A 179 -6.62 -14.19 26.32
N LEU A 180 -5.33 -13.88 26.43
CA LEU A 180 -4.28 -14.40 25.56
C LEU A 180 -3.87 -15.83 25.91
N GLN A 181 -4.30 -16.38 27.06
CA GLN A 181 -4.03 -17.78 27.44
C GLN A 181 -4.61 -18.80 26.43
N GLY A 182 -5.58 -18.41 25.60
CA GLY A 182 -6.13 -19.24 24.52
C GLY A 182 -5.54 -18.98 23.12
N CYS A 183 -4.66 -17.98 22.96
CA CYS A 183 -4.06 -17.69 21.67
C CYS A 183 -2.92 -18.68 21.38
N ARG A 184 -3.21 -19.71 20.60
CA ARG A 184 -2.20 -20.61 20.06
C ARG A 184 -1.43 -19.89 18.97
N PHE A 185 -0.13 -19.71 19.20
CA PHE A 185 0.77 -19.15 18.22
C PHE A 185 1.39 -20.29 17.42
N GLN A 186 1.31 -20.18 16.10
CA GLN A 186 1.81 -21.18 15.19
C GLN A 186 2.82 -20.53 14.26
N LEU A 187 4.00 -21.13 14.19
CA LEU A 187 5.02 -20.74 13.25
C LEU A 187 4.86 -21.59 11.99
N TYR A 188 4.69 -20.92 10.85
CA TYR A 188 4.64 -21.58 9.56
C TYR A 188 5.88 -21.22 8.74
N SER A 189 6.55 -22.23 8.23
CA SER A 189 7.59 -22.12 7.22
C SER A 189 6.97 -22.37 5.84
N PHE A 190 7.07 -21.40 4.95
CA PHE A 190 6.68 -21.55 3.55
C PHE A 190 7.96 -21.70 2.73
N GLY A 191 8.25 -22.92 2.28
CA GLY A 191 9.38 -23.18 1.40
C GLY A 191 9.02 -22.87 -0.04
N ASN A 192 9.71 -21.90 -0.65
CA ASN A 192 9.90 -21.83 -2.09
C ASN A 192 11.30 -22.37 -2.41
N ARG A 193 11.54 -22.93 -3.61
CA ARG A 193 12.76 -23.73 -3.93
C ARG A 193 14.09 -23.09 -3.50
N ASP A 194 14.17 -21.76 -3.41
CA ASP A 194 15.39 -21.03 -3.01
C ASP A 194 15.30 -20.28 -1.68
N ARG A 195 14.11 -20.12 -1.07
CA ARG A 195 13.91 -19.36 0.19
C ARG A 195 12.76 -19.89 1.02
N THR A 196 13.01 -20.08 2.31
CA THR A 196 11.97 -20.42 3.29
C THR A 196 11.50 -19.16 3.99
N ASP A 197 10.28 -18.71 3.70
CA ASP A 197 9.65 -17.59 4.37
C ASP A 197 9.03 -18.05 5.69
N TYR A 198 9.34 -17.37 6.80
CA TYR A 198 8.77 -17.69 8.11
C TYR A 198 7.68 -16.68 8.49
N ARG A 199 6.50 -17.19 8.84
CA ARG A 199 5.34 -16.40 9.27
C ARG A 199 4.86 -16.86 10.64
N LEU A 200 4.75 -15.90 11.56
CA LEU A 200 4.19 -16.10 12.88
C LEU A 200 2.68 -15.80 12.84
N MET A 201 1.87 -16.79 13.20
CA MET A 201 0.41 -16.72 13.19
C MET A 201 -0.13 -16.74 14.61
N ALA A 202 -1.19 -15.97 14.87
CA ALA A 202 -2.06 -16.10 16.04
C ALA A 202 -3.45 -16.50 15.57
N GLY A 203 -3.78 -17.79 15.69
CA GLY A 203 -4.94 -18.37 15.01
C GLY A 203 -4.87 -18.15 13.49
N ARG A 204 -5.87 -17.48 12.91
CA ARG A 204 -5.94 -17.20 11.46
C ARG A 204 -5.23 -15.90 11.02
N LYS A 205 -4.63 -15.14 11.93
CA LYS A 205 -4.02 -13.83 11.62
C LYS A 205 -2.50 -13.91 11.62
N ILE A 206 -1.87 -13.37 10.57
CA ILE A 206 -0.42 -13.16 10.52
C ILE A 206 -0.07 -12.03 11.50
N ILE A 207 0.69 -12.37 12.54
CA ILE A 207 1.15 -11.44 13.57
C ILE A 207 2.60 -11.03 13.38
N GLY A 208 3.41 -11.80 12.65
CA GLY A 208 4.79 -11.43 12.35
C GLY A 208 5.34 -12.12 11.13
N VAL A 209 6.32 -11.48 10.49
CA VAL A 209 7.07 -12.04 9.35
C VAL A 209 8.55 -11.94 9.67
N PHE A 210 9.31 -12.99 9.38
CA PHE A 210 10.75 -12.95 9.52
C PHE A 210 11.39 -12.22 8.34
N ASP A 211 12.21 -11.23 8.65
CA ASP A 211 12.95 -10.48 7.64
C ASP A 211 14.37 -11.05 7.52
N HIS A 212 14.65 -11.75 6.41
CA HIS A 212 15.93 -12.42 6.18
C HIS A 212 17.10 -11.46 6.02
N THR A 213 16.87 -10.24 5.52
CA THR A 213 17.92 -9.24 5.31
C THR A 213 18.40 -8.69 6.65
N THR A 214 17.47 -8.46 7.58
CA THR A 214 17.78 -7.88 8.90
C THR A 214 17.92 -8.93 10.00
N ARG A 215 17.66 -10.22 9.70
CA ARG A 215 17.62 -11.34 10.64
C ARG A 215 16.76 -11.06 11.88
N ARG A 216 15.62 -10.40 11.69
CA ARG A 216 14.74 -9.96 12.78
C ARG A 216 13.28 -10.25 12.50
N TRP A 217 12.53 -10.46 13.58
CA TRP A 217 11.10 -10.66 13.53
C TRP A 217 10.37 -9.32 13.42
N ARG A 218 9.72 -9.07 12.27
CA ARG A 218 8.81 -7.94 12.12
C ARG A 218 7.43 -8.30 12.64
N ILE A 219 7.23 -8.10 13.95
CA ILE A 219 5.95 -8.34 14.63
C ILE A 219 5.06 -7.11 14.54
N ARG A 220 3.79 -7.29 14.16
CA ARG A 220 2.79 -6.22 14.10
C ARG A 220 2.37 -5.82 15.52
N LEU A 221 2.20 -4.52 15.75
CA LEU A 221 1.56 -4.02 16.96
C LEU A 221 0.06 -4.34 16.95
N PRO A 222 -0.57 -4.63 18.11
CA PRO A 222 -0.03 -4.57 19.47
C PRO A 222 0.71 -5.84 19.94
N TYR A 223 0.81 -6.91 19.12
CA TYR A 223 1.40 -8.18 19.52
C TYR A 223 2.85 -8.05 20.01
N ARG A 224 3.62 -7.11 19.43
CA ARG A 224 4.98 -6.77 19.90
C ARG A 224 5.07 -6.39 21.39
N LEU A 225 3.98 -5.96 22.04
CA LEU A 225 3.99 -5.66 23.47
C LEU A 225 4.05 -6.92 24.35
N PHE A 226 3.54 -8.04 23.82
CA PHE A 226 3.39 -9.32 24.52
C PHE A 226 4.51 -10.32 24.21
N PHE A 227 5.23 -10.12 23.09
CA PHE A 227 6.35 -10.96 22.69
C PHE A 227 7.68 -10.29 22.96
N ASP A 228 8.61 -11.05 23.50
CA ASP A 228 10.02 -10.71 23.46
C ASP A 228 10.58 -11.15 22.10
N GLU A 229 11.19 -10.23 21.36
CA GLU A 229 11.80 -10.55 20.05
C GLU A 229 12.93 -11.58 20.22
N SER A 230 13.56 -11.62 21.40
CA SER A 230 14.64 -12.53 21.74
C SER A 230 14.18 -13.95 22.10
N SER A 231 12.89 -14.16 22.42
CA SER A 231 12.36 -15.48 22.75
C SER A 231 11.80 -16.23 21.54
N LEU A 232 11.73 -15.58 20.38
CA LEU A 232 11.30 -16.22 19.14
C LEU A 232 12.46 -17.03 18.54
N PRO A 233 12.20 -18.28 18.11
CA PRO A 233 13.24 -19.11 17.54
C PRO A 233 13.73 -18.49 16.22
N LEU A 234 15.06 -18.45 16.07
CA LEU A 234 15.72 -18.05 14.83
C LEU A 234 15.61 -19.20 13.82
N PRO A 235 15.29 -18.92 12.55
CA PRO A 235 15.21 -19.93 11.49
C PRO A 235 16.35 -20.95 11.46
N ASP A 236 17.57 -20.50 11.71
CA ASP A 236 18.77 -21.34 11.69
C ASP A 236 18.70 -22.47 12.74
N LYS A 237 18.14 -22.21 13.92
CA LYS A 237 17.95 -23.21 14.98
C LYS A 237 16.78 -24.15 14.73
N ILE A 238 15.78 -23.71 13.95
CA ILE A 238 14.59 -24.52 13.63
C ILE A 238 14.93 -25.53 12.54
N ALA A 239 15.77 -25.13 11.58
CA ALA A 239 16.26 -26.02 10.53
C ALA A 239 17.17 -27.14 11.10
N GLU A 240 17.92 -26.87 12.17
CA GLU A 240 18.70 -27.90 12.89
C GLU A 240 17.83 -28.89 13.68
N GLN A 241 16.69 -28.45 14.23
CA GLN A 241 15.79 -29.30 15.01
C GLN A 241 14.84 -30.16 14.15
N ALA A 242 14.77 -29.90 12.85
CA ALA A 242 13.96 -30.63 11.88
C ALA A 242 14.76 -31.66 11.05
N ARG A 243 16.06 -31.84 11.36
CA ARG A 243 16.91 -32.93 10.88
C ARG A 243 17.01 -33.99 11.96
#